data_AF-A0A072NSE3-F1
#
_entry.id   AF-A0A072NSE3-F1
#
_cell.length_a   1.000
_cell.length_b   1.000
_cell.length_c   1.000
_cell.angle_alpha   90.00
_cell.angle_beta   90.00
_cell.angle_gamma   90.00
#
_symmetry.space_group_name_H-M   'P 1'
#
loop_
_entity.id
_entity.type
_entity.pdbx_description
1 polymer ?
#
loop_
_entity_poly.entity_id
_entity_poly.type
_entity_poly.pdbx_seq_one_letter_code
_entity_poly.pdbx_strand_id
1 'polypeptide(L)'
;MNFDTKYLVRWGIPGWIMLLTLFPYLFITYYSIFKEIFKLSAVDILTIGAALTFLGVPLGYILNQIHHSLFWVIIKCFDWNKYFKEEVHVEENHLMKCDFKKERYRYLLSKKHEVGSVMVSFIISWLVILLTNLNYNNEKWAWIYFAIVSFLTVMFIFNRNYSSKNVHYYFYNYLLNKSKK
;
A
#
# COMPACT_ATOMS: atom_id res chain seq x y z
N MET A 1 -6.83 -24.99 -4.60
CA MET A 1 -6.08 -23.78 -5.03
C MET A 1 -4.93 -23.62 -4.07
N ASN A 2 -3.68 -23.84 -4.49
CA ASN A 2 -2.53 -23.70 -3.59
C ASN A 2 -2.32 -22.21 -3.29
N PHE A 3 -2.65 -21.80 -2.07
CA PHE A 3 -2.45 -20.43 -1.64
C PHE A 3 -0.94 -20.21 -1.43
N ASP A 4 -0.31 -19.55 -2.38
CA ASP A 4 1.13 -19.28 -2.34
C ASP A 4 1.40 -18.22 -1.25
N THR A 5 2.22 -18.56 -0.25
CA THR A 5 2.49 -17.73 0.94
C THR A 5 3.01 -16.34 0.59
N LYS A 6 3.62 -16.20 -0.60
CA LYS A 6 4.04 -14.90 -1.15
C LYS A 6 2.89 -13.89 -1.27
N TYR A 7 1.66 -14.34 -1.55
CA TYR A 7 0.50 -13.45 -1.65
C TYR A 7 -0.01 -13.01 -0.28
N LEU A 8 0.07 -13.89 0.72
CA LEU A 8 -0.28 -13.56 2.10
C LEU A 8 0.60 -12.43 2.63
N VAL A 9 1.92 -12.56 2.46
CA VAL A 9 2.89 -11.55 2.89
C VAL A 9 2.71 -10.26 2.08
N ARG A 10 2.54 -10.37 0.76
CA ARG A 10 2.39 -9.21 -0.11
C ARG A 10 1.13 -8.38 0.19
N TRP A 11 0.03 -9.03 0.55
CA TRP A 11 -1.22 -8.35 0.89
C TRP A 11 -1.33 -8.02 2.37
N GLY A 12 -0.63 -8.74 3.27
CA GLY A 12 -0.61 -8.46 4.70
C GLY A 12 0.24 -7.27 5.09
N ILE A 13 1.39 -7.05 4.43
CA ILE A 13 2.34 -5.97 4.76
C ILE A 13 1.66 -4.60 4.87
N PRO A 14 0.84 -4.13 3.90
CA PRO A 14 0.18 -2.83 4.01
C PRO A 14 -0.73 -2.72 5.25
N GLY A 15 -1.52 -3.76 5.53
CA GLY A 15 -2.41 -3.77 6.69
C GLY A 15 -1.65 -3.81 8.00
N TRP A 16 -0.59 -4.62 8.10
CA TRP A 16 0.28 -4.64 9.28
C TRP A 16 0.99 -3.31 9.49
N ILE A 17 1.45 -2.65 8.43
CA ILE A 17 2.04 -1.30 8.55
C ILE A 17 1.02 -0.32 9.12
N MET A 18 -0.23 -0.34 8.63
CA MET A 18 -1.27 0.52 9.17
C MET A 18 -1.54 0.23 10.65
N LEU A 19 -1.64 -1.05 11.02
CA LEU A 19 -1.85 -1.46 12.43
C LEU A 19 -0.68 -1.06 13.32
N LEU A 20 0.56 -1.32 12.90
CA LEU A 20 1.77 -0.96 13.65
C LEU A 20 2.00 0.56 13.74
N THR A 21 1.40 1.33 12.83
CA THR A 21 1.43 2.79 12.89
C THR A 21 0.31 3.33 13.79
N LEU A 22 -0.91 2.81 13.67
CA LEU A 22 -2.05 3.33 14.43
C LEU A 22 -2.10 2.82 15.86
N PHE A 23 -1.78 1.55 16.10
CA PHE A 23 -1.96 0.93 17.40
C PHE A 23 -1.13 1.61 18.49
N PRO A 24 0.19 1.86 18.34
CA PRO A 24 0.98 2.54 19.38
C PRO A 24 0.47 3.96 19.66
N TYR A 25 0.09 4.69 18.61
CA TYR A 25 -0.45 6.04 18.74
C TYR A 25 -1.79 6.06 19.49
N LEU A 26 -2.73 5.19 19.11
CA LEU A 26 -4.03 5.10 19.78
C LEU A 26 -3.89 4.57 21.21
N PHE A 27 -2.99 3.61 21.43
CA PHE A 27 -2.72 3.05 22.75
C PHE A 27 -2.26 4.12 23.75
N ILE A 28 -1.31 4.97 23.34
CA ILE A 28 -0.82 6.06 24.20
C ILE A 28 -1.89 7.14 24.36
N THR A 29 -2.55 7.55 23.27
CA THR A 29 -3.59 8.60 23.29
C THR A 29 -4.75 8.26 24.21
N TYR A 30 -5.20 7.00 24.18
CA TYR A 30 -6.34 6.53 24.95
C TYR A 30 -5.92 5.63 26.11
N TYR A 31 -4.71 5.86 26.67
CA TYR A 31 -4.13 4.98 27.68
C TYR A 31 -5.04 4.77 28.90
N SER A 32 -5.81 5.78 29.32
CA SER A 32 -6.78 5.65 30.43
C SER A 32 -7.87 4.63 30.12
N ILE A 33 -8.50 4.73 28.95
CA ILE A 33 -9.51 3.78 28.45
C ILE A 33 -8.89 2.39 28.31
N PHE A 34 -7.69 2.33 27.72
CA PHE A 34 -6.97 1.08 27.59
C PHE A 34 -6.67 0.47 28.96
N LYS A 35 -6.27 1.24 29.98
CA LYS A 35 -6.00 0.73 31.33
C LYS A 35 -7.23 0.09 31.98
N GLU A 36 -8.43 0.62 31.72
CA GLU A 36 -9.68 0.03 32.19
C GLU A 36 -10.03 -1.26 31.43
N ILE A 37 -9.78 -1.29 30.12
CA ILE A 37 -9.95 -2.48 29.27
C ILE A 37 -8.90 -3.55 29.63
N PHE A 38 -7.64 -3.16 29.87
CA PHE A 38 -6.46 -4.01 30.11
C PHE A 38 -6.37 -4.59 31.53
N LYS A 39 -7.50 -4.80 32.21
CA LYS A 39 -7.62 -5.93 33.16
C LYS A 39 -7.60 -7.29 32.41
N LEU A 40 -6.83 -7.36 31.32
CA LEU A 40 -6.70 -8.48 30.41
C LEU A 40 -5.59 -9.39 30.93
N SER A 41 -5.84 -10.69 30.91
CA SER A 41 -4.82 -11.69 31.21
C SER A 41 -3.75 -11.72 30.10
N ALA A 42 -2.59 -12.31 30.38
CA ALA A 42 -1.56 -12.52 29.35
C ALA A 42 -2.09 -13.29 28.13
N VAL A 43 -3.07 -14.18 28.32
CA VAL A 43 -3.73 -14.94 27.26
C VAL A 43 -4.58 -14.04 26.37
N ASP A 44 -5.26 -13.06 26.94
CA ASP A 44 -6.09 -12.12 26.18
C ASP A 44 -5.24 -11.21 25.30
N ILE A 45 -4.11 -10.73 25.82
CA ILE A 45 -3.14 -9.92 25.04
C ILE A 45 -2.60 -10.72 23.85
N LEU A 46 -2.22 -11.98 24.08
CA LEU A 46 -1.77 -12.88 23.02
C LEU A 46 -2.87 -13.10 21.97
N THR A 47 -4.11 -13.28 22.42
CA THR A 47 -5.28 -13.50 21.55
C THR A 47 -5.55 -12.27 20.67
N ILE A 48 -5.49 -11.06 21.23
CA ILE A 48 -5.64 -9.81 20.49
C ILE A 48 -4.51 -9.64 19.48
N GLY A 49 -3.26 -9.91 19.87
CA GLY A 49 -2.12 -9.86 18.95
C GLY A 49 -2.25 -10.82 17.77
N ALA A 50 -2.69 -12.06 18.03
CA ALA A 50 -2.97 -13.04 16.99
C ALA A 50 -4.10 -12.58 16.06
N ALA A 51 -5.19 -12.05 16.62
CA ALA A 51 -6.31 -11.52 15.85
C ALA A 51 -5.89 -10.34 14.96
N LEU A 52 -5.10 -9.39 15.48
CA LEU A 52 -4.58 -8.25 14.71
C LEU A 52 -3.66 -8.71 13.57
N THR A 53 -2.83 -9.73 13.82
CA THR A 53 -1.97 -10.32 12.79
C THR A 53 -2.81 -10.91 11.65
N PHE A 54 -3.88 -11.65 11.99
CA PHE A 54 -4.80 -12.20 11.00
C PHE A 54 -5.55 -11.11 10.24
N LEU A 55 -6.05 -10.08 10.94
CA LEU A 55 -6.78 -8.95 10.37
C LEU A 55 -5.95 -8.07 9.43
N GLY A 56 -4.62 -8.04 9.61
CA GLY A 56 -3.76 -7.28 8.71
C GLY A 56 -3.82 -7.74 7.25
N VAL A 57 -4.11 -9.02 6.99
CA VAL A 57 -4.23 -9.56 5.62
C VAL A 57 -5.44 -8.99 4.86
N PRO A 58 -6.70 -9.13 5.33
CA PRO A 58 -7.85 -8.55 4.65
C PRO A 58 -7.77 -7.02 4.60
N LEU A 59 -7.23 -6.39 5.65
CA LEU A 59 -7.03 -4.95 5.70
C LEU A 59 -6.08 -4.49 4.60
N GLY A 60 -4.93 -5.14 4.45
CA GLY A 60 -3.96 -4.78 3.43
C GLY A 60 -4.42 -5.09 2.01
N TYR A 61 -5.28 -6.10 1.81
CA TYR A 61 -5.99 -6.31 0.55
C TYR A 61 -6.86 -5.10 0.20
N ILE A 62 -7.66 -4.59 1.15
CA ILE A 62 -8.48 -3.38 0.94
C ILE A 62 -7.61 -2.18 0.58
N LEU A 63 -6.49 -1.98 1.28
CA LEU A 63 -5.55 -0.88 1.01
C LEU A 63 -4.96 -0.99 -0.40
N ASN A 64 -4.65 -2.20 -0.86
CA ASN A 64 -4.21 -2.45 -2.23
C ASN A 64 -5.31 -2.15 -3.26
N GLN A 65 -6.57 -2.47 -2.96
CA GLN A 65 -7.70 -2.11 -3.84
C GLN A 65 -7.94 -0.60 -3.92
N ILE A 66 -7.82 0.11 -2.80
CA ILE A 66 -7.89 1.58 -2.77
C ILE A 66 -6.79 2.16 -3.66
N HIS A 67 -5.55 1.68 -3.53
CA HIS A 67 -4.44 2.12 -4.38
C HIS A 67 -4.73 1.86 -5.87
N HIS A 68 -5.15 0.64 -6.22
CA HIS A 68 -5.42 0.28 -7.61
C HIS A 68 -6.52 1.17 -8.21
N SER A 69 -7.62 1.37 -7.49
CA SER A 69 -8.72 2.22 -7.93
C SER A 69 -8.28 3.66 -8.16
N LEU A 70 -7.60 4.27 -7.18
CA LEU A 70 -7.21 5.69 -7.24
C LEU A 70 -6.14 5.96 -8.31
N PHE A 71 -5.11 5.11 -8.39
CA PHE A 71 -3.91 5.40 -9.20
C PHE A 71 -3.82 4.63 -10.51
N TRP A 72 -4.78 3.76 -10.80
CA TRP A 72 -4.82 3.00 -12.05
C TRP A 72 -6.16 3.16 -12.76
N VAL A 73 -7.26 2.82 -12.09
CA VAL A 73 -8.58 2.78 -12.72
C VAL A 73 -9.09 4.19 -13.02
N ILE A 74 -9.13 5.07 -12.01
CA ILE A 74 -9.67 6.44 -12.16
C ILE A 74 -8.86 7.25 -13.17
N ILE A 75 -7.53 7.11 -13.19
CA ILE A 75 -6.68 7.84 -14.13
C ILE A 75 -6.96 7.42 -15.59
N LYS A 76 -7.33 6.16 -15.82
CA LYS A 76 -7.53 5.59 -17.16
C LYS A 76 -8.99 5.55 -17.60
N CYS A 77 -9.94 5.87 -16.72
CA CYS A 77 -11.37 5.72 -17.00
C CYS A 77 -11.88 6.54 -18.18
N PHE A 78 -11.15 7.59 -18.56
CA PHE A 78 -11.49 8.42 -19.70
C PHE A 78 -11.26 7.76 -21.07
N ASP A 79 -10.36 6.77 -21.17
CA ASP A 79 -10.12 6.07 -22.45
C ASP A 79 -9.56 4.65 -22.24
N TRP A 80 -10.42 3.76 -21.74
CA TRP A 80 -10.07 2.35 -21.56
C TRP A 80 -9.79 1.63 -22.87
N ASN A 81 -10.50 1.96 -23.94
CA ASN A 81 -10.33 1.30 -25.23
C ASN A 81 -8.93 1.51 -25.80
N LYS A 82 -8.41 2.74 -25.76
CA LYS A 82 -7.03 3.01 -26.18
C LYS A 82 -6.03 2.30 -25.28
N TYR A 83 -6.23 2.36 -23.96
CA TYR A 83 -5.35 1.69 -23.00
C TYR A 83 -5.24 0.19 -23.27
N PHE A 84 -6.37 -0.51 -23.42
CA PHE A 84 -6.38 -1.95 -23.67
C PHE A 84 -5.78 -2.31 -25.04
N LYS A 85 -6.03 -1.50 -26.08
CA LYS A 85 -5.39 -1.70 -27.39
C LYS A 85 -3.86 -1.60 -27.32
N GLU A 86 -3.33 -0.62 -26.57
CA GLU A 86 -1.89 -0.48 -26.35
C GLU A 86 -1.31 -1.68 -25.57
N GLU A 87 -2.04 -2.19 -24.58
CA GLU A 87 -1.63 -3.35 -23.78
C GLU A 87 -1.55 -4.64 -24.60
N VAL A 88 -2.58 -4.94 -25.40
CA VAL A 88 -2.60 -6.11 -26.31
C VAL A 88 -1.47 -6.03 -27.34
N HIS A 89 -1.26 -4.84 -27.93
CA HIS A 89 -0.21 -4.65 -28.92
C HIS A 89 1.20 -4.90 -28.35
N VAL A 90 1.44 -4.49 -27.10
CA VAL A 90 2.72 -4.75 -26.41
C VAL A 90 2.88 -6.24 -26.11
N GLU A 91 1.80 -6.91 -25.70
CA GLU A 91 1.82 -8.33 -25.38
C GLU A 91 2.22 -9.19 -26.59
N GLU A 92 1.53 -9.01 -27.72
CA GLU A 92 1.77 -9.76 -28.96
C GLU A 92 3.17 -9.51 -29.55
N ASN A 93 3.66 -8.26 -29.49
CA ASN A 93 4.89 -7.88 -30.17
C ASN A 93 6.16 -8.06 -29.33
N HIS A 94 6.08 -8.02 -28.00
CA HIS A 94 7.26 -8.11 -27.13
C HIS A 94 7.16 -9.17 -26.06
N LEU A 95 6.05 -9.24 -25.32
CA LEU A 95 5.98 -10.06 -24.11
C LEU A 95 5.82 -11.55 -24.41
N MET A 96 5.08 -11.90 -25.47
CA MET A 96 4.99 -13.30 -25.94
C MET A 96 6.29 -13.80 -26.57
N LYS A 97 7.12 -12.90 -27.11
CA LYS A 97 8.35 -13.26 -27.82
C LYS A 97 9.59 -13.30 -26.92
N CYS A 98 9.54 -12.71 -25.72
CA CYS A 98 10.71 -12.59 -24.85
C CYS A 98 10.33 -12.64 -23.36
N ASP A 99 10.58 -13.79 -22.74
CA ASP A 99 10.29 -14.02 -21.32
C ASP A 99 11.01 -13.04 -20.39
N PHE A 100 12.24 -12.64 -20.72
CA PHE A 100 12.98 -11.66 -19.92
C PHE A 100 12.24 -10.31 -19.84
N LYS A 101 11.69 -9.83 -20.96
CA LYS A 101 10.95 -8.56 -20.99
C LYS A 101 9.66 -8.63 -20.19
N LYS A 102 8.96 -9.78 -20.29
CA LYS A 102 7.75 -10.10 -19.54
C LYS A 102 8.01 -10.13 -18.04
N GLU A 103 9.05 -10.82 -17.62
CA GLU A 103 9.44 -10.90 -16.22
C GLU A 103 9.84 -9.55 -15.65
N ARG A 104 10.61 -8.76 -16.41
CA ARG A 104 10.97 -7.40 -16.00
C ARG A 104 9.74 -6.50 -15.86
N TYR A 105 8.80 -6.55 -16.81
CA TYR A 105 7.57 -5.75 -16.73
C TYR A 105 6.73 -6.15 -15.52
N ARG A 106 6.52 -7.45 -15.31
CA ARG A 106 5.80 -8.01 -14.15
C ARG A 106 6.43 -7.57 -12.83
N TYR A 107 7.76 -7.62 -12.73
CA TYR A 107 8.47 -7.14 -11.55
C TYR A 107 8.23 -5.65 -11.27
N LEU A 108 8.36 -4.79 -12.30
CA LEU A 108 8.17 -3.35 -12.15
C LEU A 108 6.74 -3.00 -11.73
N LEU A 109 5.75 -3.68 -12.32
CA LEU A 109 4.35 -3.57 -11.91
C LEU A 109 4.15 -4.04 -10.46
N SER A 110 4.72 -5.20 -10.11
CA SER A 110 4.63 -5.74 -8.76
C SER A 110 5.11 -4.72 -7.73
N LYS A 111 6.29 -4.15 -7.97
CA LYS A 111 6.91 -3.15 -7.09
C LYS A 111 6.08 -1.88 -7.00
N LYS A 112 5.53 -1.40 -8.13
CA LYS A 112 4.64 -0.23 -8.17
C LYS A 112 3.40 -0.41 -7.29
N HIS A 113 2.79 -1.59 -7.31
CA HIS A 113 1.61 -1.90 -6.49
C HIS A 113 1.98 -2.09 -5.02
N GLU A 114 3.06 -2.81 -4.71
CA GLU A 114 3.53 -3.01 -3.32
C GLU A 114 3.86 -1.69 -2.62
N VAL A 115 4.64 -0.82 -3.26
CA VAL A 115 4.96 0.50 -2.68
C VAL A 115 3.70 1.36 -2.58
N GLY A 116 2.78 1.18 -3.52
CA GLY A 116 1.52 1.89 -3.59
C GLY A 116 0.54 1.58 -2.46
N SER A 117 0.35 0.31 -2.14
CA SER A 117 -0.52 -0.12 -1.04
C SER A 117 0.03 0.33 0.31
N VAL A 118 1.36 0.26 0.50
CA VAL A 118 2.01 0.80 1.71
C VAL A 118 1.86 2.32 1.80
N MET A 119 2.00 3.05 0.69
CA MET A 119 1.75 4.49 0.66
C MET A 119 0.31 4.83 1.09
N VAL A 120 -0.69 4.10 0.59
CA VAL A 120 -2.10 4.29 1.01
C VAL A 120 -2.28 3.99 2.50
N SER A 121 -1.58 2.98 3.02
CA SER A 121 -1.57 2.65 4.46
C SER A 121 -1.11 3.85 5.29
N PHE A 122 0.03 4.46 4.91
CA PHE A 122 0.54 5.65 5.58
C PHE A 122 -0.36 6.87 5.42
N ILE A 123 -0.95 7.12 4.24
CA ILE A 123 -1.88 8.24 4.02
C ILE A 123 -3.10 8.12 4.93
N ILE A 124 -3.69 6.92 5.03
CA ILE A 124 -4.85 6.69 5.90
C ILE A 124 -4.45 6.82 7.37
N SER A 125 -3.33 6.23 7.79
CA SER A 125 -2.81 6.42 9.16
C SER A 125 -2.58 7.89 9.49
N TRP A 126 -1.97 8.63 8.56
CA TRP A 126 -1.70 10.06 8.68
C TRP A 126 -2.99 10.87 8.85
N LEU A 127 -4.03 10.58 8.06
CA LEU A 127 -5.34 11.22 8.19
C LEU A 127 -5.99 10.94 9.54
N VAL A 128 -5.99 9.68 9.98
CA VAL A 128 -6.56 9.30 11.29
C VAL A 128 -5.83 10.01 12.43
N ILE A 129 -4.49 10.01 12.43
CA ILE A 129 -3.69 10.68 13.47
C ILE A 129 -3.94 12.18 13.46
N LEU A 130 -4.01 12.82 12.27
CA LEU A 130 -4.30 14.25 12.17
C LEU A 130 -5.66 14.57 12.78
N LEU A 131 -6.71 13.83 12.40
CA LEU A 131 -8.05 14.04 12.92
C LEU A 131 -8.13 13.79 14.43
N THR A 132 -7.42 12.80 14.95
CA THR A 132 -7.36 12.53 16.39
C THR A 132 -6.64 13.65 17.16
N ASN A 133 -5.50 14.12 16.65
CA ASN A 133 -4.78 15.26 17.25
C ASN A 133 -5.64 16.53 17.27
N LEU A 134 -6.39 16.80 16.19
CA LEU A 134 -7.24 17.99 16.11
C LEU A 134 -8.45 17.94 17.06
N ASN A 135 -9.01 16.76 17.32
CA ASN A 135 -10.24 16.63 18.10
C ASN A 135 -10.02 16.27 19.58
N TYR A 136 -9.01 15.48 19.91
CA TYR A 136 -8.88 14.85 21.23
C TYR A 136 -7.56 15.14 21.94
N ASN A 137 -6.46 15.34 21.22
CA ASN A 137 -5.14 15.33 21.83
C ASN A 137 -4.21 16.43 21.30
N ASN A 138 -3.90 17.40 22.16
CA ASN A 138 -2.93 18.45 21.85
C ASN A 138 -1.58 18.26 22.59
N GLU A 139 -1.30 17.05 23.07
CA GLU A 139 -0.04 16.76 23.72
C GLU A 139 1.13 16.76 22.73
N LYS A 140 2.30 17.23 23.20
CA LYS A 140 3.50 17.39 22.36
C LYS A 140 3.95 16.09 21.71
N TRP A 141 3.85 14.96 22.41
CA TRP A 141 4.29 13.67 21.87
C TRP A 141 3.45 13.25 20.65
N ALA A 142 2.16 13.59 20.64
CA ALA A 142 1.22 13.22 19.58
C ALA A 142 1.53 13.97 18.28
N TRP A 143 1.95 15.23 18.39
CA TRP A 143 2.46 16.03 17.26
C TRP A 143 3.84 15.57 16.78
N ILE A 144 4.73 15.15 17.69
CA ILE A 144 6.01 14.54 17.31
C ILE A 144 5.77 13.23 16.53
N TYR A 145 4.88 12.37 17.03
CA TYR A 145 4.51 11.13 16.34
C TYR A 145 3.92 11.42 14.96
N PHE A 146 3.01 12.39 14.86
CA PHE A 146 2.45 12.84 13.60
C PHE A 146 3.53 13.34 12.62
N ALA A 147 4.53 14.09 13.09
CA ALA A 147 5.64 14.54 12.25
C ALA A 147 6.46 13.35 11.68
N ILE A 148 6.72 12.32 12.49
CA ILE A 148 7.40 11.09 12.05
C ILE A 148 6.57 10.38 10.97
N VAL A 149 5.28 10.17 11.21
CA VAL A 149 4.37 9.52 10.23
C VAL A 149 4.25 10.36 8.96
N SER A 150 4.23 11.69 9.07
CA SER A 150 4.23 12.61 7.93
C SER A 150 5.48 12.44 7.07
N PHE A 151 6.66 12.38 7.70
CA PHE A 151 7.93 12.14 7.00
C PHE A 151 7.92 10.79 6.25
N LEU A 152 7.49 9.71 6.90
CA LEU A 152 7.38 8.39 6.27
C LEU A 152 6.39 8.42 5.11
N THR A 153 5.25 9.08 5.27
CA THR A 153 4.24 9.23 4.21
C THR A 153 4.85 9.91 2.98
N VAL A 154 5.57 11.02 3.17
CA VAL A 154 6.26 11.75 2.10
C VAL A 154 7.31 10.87 1.41
N MET A 155 8.12 10.12 2.16
CA MET A 155 9.08 9.17 1.57
C MET A 155 8.40 8.13 0.69
N PHE A 156 7.27 7.55 1.13
CA PHE A 156 6.55 6.56 0.35
C PHE A 156 5.87 7.14 -0.89
N ILE A 157 5.41 8.41 -0.84
CA ILE A 157 4.93 9.14 -2.02
C ILE A 157 6.05 9.27 -3.06
N PHE A 158 7.27 9.67 -2.64
CA PHE A 158 8.42 9.74 -3.56
C PHE A 158 8.77 8.38 -4.15
N ASN A 159 8.84 7.33 -3.34
CA ASN A 159 9.11 5.96 -3.81
C ASN A 159 8.06 5.46 -4.81
N ARG A 160 6.78 5.79 -4.56
CA ARG A 160 5.67 5.44 -5.45
C ARG A 160 5.76 6.20 -6.77
N ASN A 161 6.13 7.47 -6.74
CA ASN A 161 6.33 8.30 -7.93
C ASN A 161 7.49 7.78 -8.77
N TYR A 162 8.64 7.46 -8.16
CA TYR A 162 9.77 6.83 -8.83
C TYR A 162 9.35 5.51 -9.52
N SER A 163 8.68 4.63 -8.78
CA SER A 163 8.22 3.35 -9.32
C SER A 163 7.20 3.52 -10.46
N SER A 164 6.34 4.55 -10.38
CA SER A 164 5.41 4.91 -11.47
C SER A 164 6.15 5.31 -12.74
N LYS A 165 7.11 6.24 -12.61
CA LYS A 165 7.90 6.75 -13.74
C LYS A 165 8.73 5.65 -14.38
N ASN A 166 9.30 4.76 -13.57
CA ASN A 166 10.09 3.62 -14.06
C ASN A 166 9.24 2.65 -14.90
N VAL A 167 8.05 2.26 -14.41
CA VAL A 167 7.10 1.43 -15.18
C VAL A 167 6.70 2.12 -16.48
N HIS A 168 6.35 3.41 -16.41
CA HIS A 168 5.91 4.17 -17.57
C HIS A 168 6.99 4.29 -18.64
N TYR A 169 8.23 4.59 -18.22
CA TYR A 169 9.38 4.67 -19.12
C TYR A 169 9.65 3.32 -19.79
N TYR A 170 9.62 2.23 -19.01
CA TYR A 170 9.80 0.88 -19.56
C TYR A 170 8.69 0.52 -20.56
N PHE A 171 7.42 0.79 -20.24
CA PHE A 171 6.29 0.50 -21.12
C PHE A 171 6.35 1.30 -22.42
N TYR A 172 6.42 2.64 -22.35
CA TYR A 172 6.35 3.48 -23.54
C TYR A 172 7.62 3.42 -24.39
N ASN A 173 8.80 3.54 -23.79
CA ASN A 173 10.03 3.69 -24.57
C ASN A 173 10.63 2.36 -25.01
N TYR A 174 10.46 1.31 -24.20
CA TYR A 174 11.10 0.03 -24.47
C TYR A 174 10.17 -1.00 -25.10
N LEU A 175 8.87 -0.96 -24.79
CA LEU A 175 7.89 -1.88 -25.36
C LEU A 175 7.09 -1.23 -26.50
N LEU A 176 6.42 -0.10 -26.26
CA LEU A 176 5.51 0.49 -27.24
C LEU A 176 6.22 1.17 -28.42
N ASN A 177 7.28 1.94 -28.18
CA ASN A 177 7.99 2.65 -29.26
C ASN A 177 8.89 1.72 -30.11
N LYS A 178 9.34 0.59 -29.54
CA LYS A 178 10.08 -0.43 -30.30
C LYS A 178 9.19 -1.39 -31.08
N SER A 179 7.87 -1.41 -30.87
CA SER A 179 6.94 -2.17 -31.73
C SER A 179 6.46 -1.37 -32.94
N LYS A 180 6.64 -0.04 -32.93
CA LYS A 180 6.27 0.86 -34.04
C LYS A 180 7.39 1.08 -35.07
N LYS A 181 8.59 0.55 -34.82
CA LYS A 181 9.72 0.51 -35.76
C LYS A 181 9.86 -0.91 -36.26
#